data_AF-A0AAD4YC84-F1
#
_entry.id   AF-A0AAD4YC84-F1
#
_cell.length_a   1.000
_cell.length_b   1.000
_cell.length_c   1.000
_cell.angle_alpha   90.00
_cell.angle_beta   90.00
_cell.angle_gamma   90.00
#
_symmetry.space_group_name_H-M   'P 1'
#
loop_
_entity.id
_entity.type
_entity.pdbx_description
1 polymer ?
#
loop_
_entity_poly.entity_id
_entity_poly.type
_entity_poly.pdbx_seq_one_letter_code
_entity_poly.pdbx_strand_id
1 'polypeptide(L)'
;MVVTFAPVNVTTEVKSVEMHHEALSEALPGDNVGFNVKNVSVKDVHRGNVAGDSKNDPPMEATGFTAQVIILNRPGQVSAGYAPVLDCHTAHIACKFAELKGKIDHRSGKKLEDGPKFLKSGDAAIVDMVPGKPMCVESFSDYPPLGHFAVRDMRQTVAVGVIKAVDKRQLELARSPSLPRKLRSLNEYYPQYLPPQS
;
A
#
# COMPACT_ATOMS: atom_id res chain seq x y z
N MET A 1 14.26 -8.88 15.29
CA MET A 1 13.89 -8.42 13.92
C MET A 1 13.30 -7.02 14.02
N VAL A 2 13.56 -6.13 13.05
CA VAL A 2 12.95 -4.80 12.98
C VAL A 2 11.96 -4.80 11.81
N VAL A 3 10.73 -4.39 12.05
CA VAL A 3 9.64 -4.42 11.06
C VAL A 3 9.12 -3.02 10.80
N THR A 4 8.73 -2.77 9.55
CA THR A 4 8.04 -1.56 9.11
C THR A 4 6.60 -1.89 8.76
N PHE A 5 5.67 -1.08 9.27
CA PHE A 5 4.25 -1.13 8.95
C PHE A 5 3.91 -0.11 7.86
N ALA A 6 3.41 -0.57 6.73
CA ALA A 6 2.86 0.26 5.67
C ALA A 6 1.32 0.25 5.70
N PRO A 7 0.64 1.31 5.23
CA PRO A 7 1.18 2.56 4.68
C PRO A 7 1.55 3.60 5.77
N VAL A 8 1.38 3.28 7.06
CA VAL A 8 1.58 4.23 8.18
C VAL A 8 3.05 4.61 8.43
N ASN A 9 3.98 3.88 7.82
CA ASN A 9 5.43 4.07 7.91
C ASN A 9 5.96 4.10 9.36
N VAL A 10 5.49 3.15 10.17
CA VAL A 10 5.94 2.96 11.56
C VAL A 10 6.95 1.82 11.59
N THR A 11 8.14 2.06 12.12
CA THR A 11 9.20 1.05 12.27
C THR A 11 9.44 0.71 13.72
N THR A 12 9.50 -0.58 14.06
CA THR A 12 9.64 -1.05 15.43
C THR A 12 10.32 -2.43 15.53
N GLU A 13 10.76 -2.80 16.73
CA GLU A 13 11.38 -4.07 17.03
C GLU A 13 10.34 -5.10 17.52
N VAL A 14 10.35 -6.29 16.91
CA VAL A 14 9.55 -7.44 17.34
C VAL A 14 10.18 -8.07 18.59
N LYS A 15 9.35 -8.36 19.60
CA LYS A 15 9.78 -8.93 20.89
C LYS A 15 9.52 -10.41 21.04
N SER A 16 8.34 -10.86 20.63
CA SER A 16 7.93 -12.26 20.69
C SER A 16 6.96 -12.54 19.56
N VAL A 17 6.84 -13.81 19.20
CA VAL A 17 5.87 -14.33 18.25
C VAL A 17 5.16 -15.50 18.92
N GLU A 18 3.84 -15.58 18.77
CA GLU A 18 2.99 -16.57 19.40
C GLU A 18 1.95 -17.09 18.40
N MET A 19 1.66 -18.38 18.46
CA MET A 19 0.59 -19.03 17.69
C MET A 19 -0.20 -19.93 18.64
N HIS A 20 -1.53 -19.78 18.68
CA HIS A 20 -2.40 -20.57 19.55
C HIS A 20 -1.97 -20.61 21.04
N HIS A 21 -1.49 -19.48 21.58
CA HIS A 21 -0.97 -19.32 22.94
C HIS A 21 0.37 -20.01 23.24
N GLU A 22 1.08 -20.47 22.20
CA GLU A 22 2.43 -21.02 22.32
C GLU A 22 3.45 -20.06 21.70
N ALA A 23 4.57 -19.85 22.40
CA ALA A 23 5.65 -19.02 21.91
C ALA A 23 6.42 -19.74 20.80
N LEU A 24 6.73 -19.01 19.73
CA LEU A 24 7.50 -19.51 18.59
C LEU A 24 8.84 -18.79 18.48
N SER A 25 9.87 -19.53 18.06
CA SER A 25 11.17 -18.95 17.71
C SER A 25 11.16 -18.24 16.36
N GLU A 26 10.34 -18.75 15.43
CA GLU A 26 10.14 -18.21 14.09
C GLU A 26 8.72 -18.52 13.61
N ALA A 27 8.25 -17.73 12.63
CA ALA A 27 6.99 -17.96 11.94
C ALA A 27 7.28 -18.12 10.45
N LEU A 28 6.63 -19.10 9.83
CA LEU A 28 6.79 -19.44 8.42
C LEU A 28 5.57 -19.01 7.60
N PRO A 29 5.69 -18.91 6.26
CA PRO A 29 4.55 -18.60 5.41
C PRO A 29 3.39 -19.59 5.61
N GLY A 30 2.23 -19.07 6.01
CA GLY A 30 1.03 -19.86 6.30
C GLY A 30 0.63 -19.83 7.78
N ASP A 31 1.54 -19.46 8.67
CA ASP A 31 1.24 -19.37 10.10
C ASP A 31 0.38 -18.15 10.43
N ASN A 32 -0.66 -18.35 11.23
CA ASN A 32 -1.49 -17.27 11.75
C ASN A 32 -1.01 -16.89 13.16
N VAL A 33 -0.14 -15.90 13.23
CA VAL A 33 0.58 -15.54 14.45
C VAL A 33 0.14 -14.18 15.01
N GLY A 34 0.24 -14.03 16.32
CA GLY A 34 0.38 -12.75 16.97
C GLY A 34 1.87 -12.47 17.22
N PHE A 35 2.31 -11.22 17.04
CA PHE A 35 3.67 -10.83 17.44
C PHE A 35 3.65 -9.52 18.21
N ASN A 36 4.48 -9.44 19.23
CA ASN A 36 4.55 -8.28 20.11
C ASN A 36 5.59 -7.28 19.59
N VAL A 37 5.27 -5.98 19.61
CA VAL A 37 6.14 -4.90 19.15
C VAL A 37 6.27 -3.80 20.20
N LYS A 38 7.42 -3.12 20.25
CA LYS A 38 7.65 -2.04 21.22
C LYS A 38 7.15 -0.68 20.72
N ASN A 39 6.67 0.16 21.63
CA ASN A 39 6.43 1.58 21.39
C ASN A 39 5.47 1.89 20.21
N VAL A 40 4.56 0.98 19.89
CA VAL A 40 3.50 1.19 18.89
C VAL A 40 2.15 1.13 19.60
N SER A 41 1.32 2.16 19.42
CA SER A 41 -0.03 2.16 19.97
C SER A 41 -0.97 1.34 19.11
N VAL A 42 -2.01 0.76 19.72
CA VAL A 42 -3.13 0.13 18.99
C VAL A 42 -3.85 1.10 18.04
N LYS A 43 -3.64 2.41 18.22
CA LYS A 43 -4.18 3.46 17.35
C LYS A 43 -3.30 3.74 16.12
N ASP A 44 -2.05 3.27 16.11
CA ASP A 44 -1.08 3.60 15.05
C ASP A 44 -1.09 2.56 13.93
N VAL A 45 -1.54 1.34 14.23
CA VAL A 45 -1.62 0.22 13.27
C VAL A 45 -3.05 -0.31 13.24
N HIS A 46 -3.54 -0.56 12.03
CA HIS A 46 -4.90 -1.00 11.80
C HIS A 46 -4.95 -2.21 10.87
N ARG A 47 -6.09 -2.92 10.89
CA ARG A 47 -6.37 -3.97 9.92
C ARG A 47 -6.23 -3.41 8.49
N GLY A 48 -5.53 -4.16 7.64
CA GLY A 48 -5.18 -3.72 6.29
C GLY A 48 -3.80 -3.08 6.18
N ASN A 49 -3.10 -2.82 7.30
CA ASN A 49 -1.68 -2.51 7.25
C ASN A 49 -0.85 -3.78 7.01
N VAL A 50 0.30 -3.60 6.37
CA VAL A 50 1.22 -4.68 6.00
C VAL A 50 2.51 -4.47 6.78
N ALA A 51 2.96 -5.51 7.49
CA ALA A 51 4.25 -5.51 8.18
C ALA A 51 5.27 -6.28 7.34
N GLY A 52 6.47 -5.74 7.20
CA GLY A 52 7.60 -6.43 6.56
C GLY A 52 8.93 -6.04 7.20
N ASP A 53 10.00 -6.75 6.88
CA ASP A 53 11.33 -6.48 7.42
C ASP A 53 11.82 -5.11 6.94
N SER A 54 12.23 -4.24 7.87
CA SER A 54 12.71 -2.89 7.54
C SER A 54 13.98 -2.89 6.70
N LYS A 55 14.72 -4.01 6.66
CA LYS A 55 16.02 -4.14 5.97
C LYS A 55 15.94 -4.98 4.70
N ASN A 56 14.80 -5.58 4.38
CA ASN A 56 14.64 -6.45 3.23
C ASN A 56 13.32 -6.14 2.53
N ASP A 57 13.38 -5.26 1.53
CA ASP A 57 12.22 -4.78 0.74
C ASP A 57 11.01 -4.40 1.62
N PRO A 58 11.13 -3.33 2.44
CA PRO A 58 10.05 -2.94 3.33
C PRO A 58 8.79 -2.55 2.53
N PRO A 59 7.59 -2.88 3.03
CA PRO A 59 6.35 -2.52 2.35
C PRO A 59 6.18 -0.99 2.34
N MET A 60 5.50 -0.46 1.32
CA MET A 60 5.32 0.98 1.12
C MET A 60 3.89 1.34 0.74
N GLU A 61 3.51 2.60 0.96
CA GLU A 61 2.24 3.13 0.48
C GLU A 61 2.21 3.15 -1.06
N ALA A 62 1.09 2.72 -1.66
CA ALA A 62 0.83 2.82 -3.08
C ALA A 62 0.12 4.16 -3.39
N THR A 63 0.73 4.99 -4.24
CA THR A 63 0.08 6.20 -4.79
C THR A 63 -0.94 5.85 -5.88
N GLY A 64 -0.66 4.77 -6.61
CA GLY A 64 -1.52 4.20 -7.63
C GLY A 64 -0.97 2.85 -8.08
N PHE A 65 -1.77 2.10 -8.82
CA PHE A 65 -1.33 0.81 -9.36
C PHE A 65 -2.06 0.47 -10.65
N THR A 66 -1.36 -0.20 -11.55
CA THR A 66 -1.94 -0.76 -12.77
C THR A 66 -2.34 -2.20 -12.51
N ALA A 67 -3.61 -2.53 -12.79
CA ALA A 67 -4.15 -3.86 -12.59
C ALA A 67 -4.84 -4.38 -13.85
N GLN A 68 -4.75 -5.70 -14.03
CA GLN A 68 -5.62 -6.43 -14.92
C GLN A 68 -6.90 -6.79 -14.17
N VAL A 69 -8.05 -6.33 -14.65
CA VAL A 69 -9.36 -6.60 -14.05
C VAL A 69 -10.23 -7.41 -15.01
N ILE A 70 -11.05 -8.29 -14.47
CA ILE A 70 -12.09 -9.02 -15.18
C ILE A 70 -13.42 -8.64 -14.55
N ILE A 71 -14.29 -8.04 -15.35
CA ILE A 71 -15.62 -7.63 -14.90
C ILE A 71 -16.51 -8.87 -14.86
N LEU A 72 -17.06 -9.15 -13.68
CA LEU A 72 -17.98 -10.25 -13.45
C LEU A 72 -19.43 -9.80 -13.74
N ASN A 73 -20.40 -10.55 -13.23
CA ASN A 73 -21.81 -10.33 -13.54
C ASN A 73 -22.35 -9.12 -12.78
N ARG A 74 -22.23 -7.93 -13.36
CA ARG A 74 -22.74 -6.67 -12.81
C ARG A 74 -23.83 -6.08 -13.71
N PRO A 75 -24.94 -5.55 -13.15
CA PRO A 75 -25.84 -4.70 -13.91
C PRO A 75 -25.17 -3.35 -14.22
N GLY A 76 -25.06 -3.01 -15.50
CA GLY A 76 -24.55 -1.70 -15.95
C GLY A 76 -23.17 -1.74 -16.60
N GLN A 77 -22.54 -0.57 -16.66
CA GLN A 77 -21.25 -0.36 -17.33
C GLN A 77 -20.26 0.28 -16.35
N VAL A 78 -18.98 -0.06 -16.47
CA VAL A 78 -17.89 0.55 -15.70
C VAL A 78 -17.17 1.57 -16.55
N SER A 79 -17.15 2.83 -16.13
CA SER A 79 -16.40 3.89 -16.79
C SER A 79 -15.30 4.44 -15.87
N ALA A 80 -14.37 5.19 -16.46
CA ALA A 80 -13.39 5.95 -15.70
C ALA A 80 -14.10 6.85 -14.67
N GLY A 81 -13.54 6.91 -13.46
CA GLY A 81 -14.13 7.58 -12.31
C GLY A 81 -14.94 6.68 -11.38
N TYR A 82 -15.27 5.45 -11.78
CA TYR A 82 -15.93 4.48 -10.91
C TYR A 82 -15.06 4.18 -9.67
N ALA A 83 -15.64 4.24 -8.46
CA ALA A 83 -14.91 4.12 -7.20
C ALA A 83 -15.51 3.07 -6.24
N PRO A 84 -15.41 1.77 -6.57
CA PRO A 84 -15.84 0.68 -5.70
C PRO A 84 -14.92 0.46 -4.52
N VAL A 85 -15.34 -0.44 -3.62
CA VAL A 85 -14.47 -0.96 -2.57
C VAL A 85 -13.67 -2.15 -3.07
N LEU A 86 -12.37 -2.16 -2.80
CA LEU A 86 -11.47 -3.28 -3.05
C LEU A 86 -11.19 -4.01 -1.75
N ASP A 87 -11.38 -5.33 -1.80
CA ASP A 87 -10.82 -6.26 -0.84
C ASP A 87 -9.50 -6.80 -1.40
N CYS A 88 -8.39 -6.41 -0.79
CA CYS A 88 -7.07 -6.94 -1.08
C CYS A 88 -6.47 -7.38 0.25
N HIS A 89 -5.97 -8.62 0.34
CA HIS A 89 -5.53 -9.21 1.61
C HIS A 89 -6.53 -8.98 2.76
N THR A 90 -6.15 -8.17 3.74
CA THR A 90 -6.96 -7.74 4.89
C THR A 90 -7.45 -6.31 4.77
N ALA A 91 -7.02 -5.56 3.75
CA ALA A 91 -7.45 -4.20 3.47
C ALA A 91 -8.81 -4.17 2.76
N HIS A 92 -9.59 -3.14 3.12
CA HIS A 92 -10.93 -2.88 2.59
C HIS A 92 -11.03 -1.38 2.28
N ILE A 93 -10.67 -0.98 1.07
CA ILE A 93 -10.45 0.43 0.70
C ILE A 93 -11.13 0.75 -0.63
N ALA A 94 -11.85 1.88 -0.67
CA ALA A 94 -12.41 2.40 -1.91
C ALA A 94 -11.28 2.84 -2.87
N CYS A 95 -11.27 2.33 -4.09
CA CYS A 95 -10.28 2.67 -5.10
C CYS A 95 -10.96 3.15 -6.38
N LYS A 96 -10.48 4.27 -6.92
CA LYS A 96 -10.99 4.87 -8.14
C LYS A 96 -10.33 4.22 -9.35
N PHE A 97 -11.14 3.82 -10.32
CA PHE A 97 -10.72 3.46 -11.67
C PHE A 97 -10.35 4.77 -12.38
N ALA A 98 -9.08 5.17 -12.30
CA ALA A 98 -8.62 6.46 -12.81
C ALA A 98 -8.65 6.49 -14.33
N GLU A 99 -8.07 5.47 -14.96
CA GLU A 99 -7.98 5.35 -16.41
C GLU A 99 -8.17 3.90 -16.86
N LEU A 100 -8.97 3.71 -17.91
CA LEU A 100 -9.13 2.42 -18.57
C LEU A 100 -8.13 2.35 -19.73
N LYS A 101 -6.93 1.80 -19.48
CA LYS A 101 -5.84 1.79 -20.48
C LYS A 101 -6.16 0.98 -21.72
N GLY A 102 -6.84 -0.15 -21.56
CA GLY A 102 -7.15 -0.99 -22.72
C GLY A 102 -7.94 -2.22 -22.36
N LYS A 103 -8.76 -2.66 -23.31
CA LYS A 103 -9.47 -3.94 -23.22
C LYS A 103 -8.54 -5.05 -23.69
N ILE A 104 -8.56 -6.17 -23.00
CA ILE A 104 -7.74 -7.34 -23.32
C ILE A 104 -8.62 -8.59 -23.40
N ASP A 105 -8.16 -9.60 -24.13
CA ASP A 105 -8.75 -10.92 -24.07
C ASP A 105 -8.32 -11.64 -22.77
N HIS A 106 -9.28 -12.15 -22.01
CA HIS A 106 -9.03 -12.76 -20.70
C HIS A 106 -8.17 -14.03 -20.75
N ARG A 107 -8.12 -14.74 -21.89
CA ARG A 107 -7.35 -16.00 -22.04
C ARG A 107 -5.94 -15.75 -22.58
N SER A 108 -5.85 -14.97 -23.65
CA SER A 108 -4.59 -14.75 -24.37
C SER A 108 -3.84 -13.50 -23.90
N GLY A 109 -4.48 -12.60 -23.15
CA GLY A 109 -3.90 -11.32 -22.73
C GLY A 109 -3.67 -10.32 -23.87
N LYS A 110 -4.09 -10.64 -25.10
CA LYS A 110 -3.92 -9.76 -26.26
C LYS A 110 -4.81 -8.53 -26.12
N LYS A 111 -4.24 -7.35 -26.43
CA LYS A 111 -4.97 -6.08 -26.47
C LYS A 111 -6.00 -6.13 -27.59
N LEU A 112 -7.25 -5.83 -27.26
CA LEU A 112 -8.39 -5.77 -28.18
C LEU A 112 -8.73 -4.34 -28.57
N GLU A 113 -8.71 -3.43 -27.59
CA GLU A 113 -9.09 -2.03 -27.76
C GLU A 113 -8.19 -1.14 -26.89
N ASP A 114 -7.84 0.04 -27.38
CA ASP A 114 -7.10 1.06 -26.65
C ASP A 114 -8.06 2.11 -26.07
N GLY A 115 -7.92 2.45 -24.80
CA GLY A 115 -8.74 3.49 -24.15
C GLY A 115 -10.27 3.27 -24.23
N PRO A 116 -10.83 2.11 -23.84
CA PRO A 116 -12.27 1.88 -23.91
C PRO A 116 -13.05 2.87 -23.04
N LYS A 117 -14.18 3.40 -23.55
CA LYS A 117 -15.03 4.34 -22.80
C LYS A 117 -15.77 3.68 -21.62
N PHE A 118 -16.07 2.39 -21.74
CA PHE A 118 -16.73 1.62 -20.71
C PHE A 118 -16.39 0.13 -20.82
N LEU A 119 -16.52 -0.59 -19.71
CA LEU A 119 -16.39 -2.06 -19.62
C LEU A 119 -17.74 -2.69 -19.23
N LYS A 120 -18.01 -3.87 -19.76
CA LYS A 120 -19.22 -4.68 -19.48
C LYS A 120 -18.86 -6.02 -18.85
N SER A 121 -19.85 -6.72 -18.31
CA SER A 121 -19.70 -8.08 -17.79
C SER A 121 -19.03 -9.01 -18.81
N GLY A 122 -17.99 -9.71 -18.37
CA GLY A 122 -17.17 -10.60 -19.20
C GLY A 122 -15.93 -9.92 -19.81
N ASP A 123 -15.84 -8.60 -19.78
CA ASP A 123 -14.68 -7.88 -20.31
C ASP A 123 -13.49 -7.99 -19.36
N ALA A 124 -12.30 -8.16 -19.93
CA ALA A 124 -11.05 -7.98 -19.23
C ALA A 124 -10.38 -6.68 -19.70
N ALA A 125 -9.74 -5.96 -18.79
CA ALA A 125 -9.08 -4.69 -19.09
C ALA A 125 -7.85 -4.46 -18.22
N ILE A 126 -6.94 -3.64 -18.73
CA ILE A 126 -5.88 -3.02 -17.94
C ILE A 126 -6.39 -1.66 -17.48
N VAL A 127 -6.32 -1.42 -16.17
CA VAL A 127 -6.87 -0.24 -15.51
C VAL A 127 -5.84 0.34 -14.56
N ASP A 128 -5.69 1.65 -14.59
CA ASP A 128 -4.96 2.38 -13.55
C ASP A 128 -5.92 2.74 -12.42
N MET A 129 -5.51 2.40 -11.21
CA MET A 129 -6.31 2.53 -10.01
C MET A 129 -5.62 3.43 -9.01
N VAL A 130 -6.41 4.25 -8.31
CA VAL A 130 -5.93 5.16 -7.26
C VAL A 130 -6.71 4.87 -5.97
N PRO A 131 -6.02 4.46 -4.88
CA PRO A 131 -6.65 4.31 -3.57
C PRO A 131 -7.23 5.64 -3.06
N GLY A 132 -8.44 5.61 -2.49
CA GLY A 132 -9.05 6.77 -1.85
C GLY A 132 -8.54 7.03 -0.42
N LYS A 133 -7.85 6.05 0.17
CA LYS A 133 -7.15 6.14 1.45
C LYS A 133 -5.79 5.46 1.31
N PRO A 134 -4.79 5.80 2.16
CA PRO A 134 -3.50 5.14 2.15
C PRO A 134 -3.65 3.62 2.18
N MET A 135 -2.98 2.95 1.24
CA MET A 135 -3.06 1.50 1.05
C MET A 135 -1.66 0.96 0.72
N CYS A 136 -1.37 -0.27 1.14
CA CYS A 136 -0.18 -1.00 0.73
C CYS A 136 -0.63 -2.17 -0.14
N VAL A 137 -0.10 -2.28 -1.35
CA VAL A 137 -0.35 -3.39 -2.28
C VAL A 137 0.94 -3.67 -3.04
N GLU A 138 1.05 -4.86 -3.61
CA GLU A 138 2.24 -5.29 -4.34
C GLU A 138 1.86 -5.85 -5.71
N SER A 139 2.85 -5.95 -6.60
CA SER A 139 2.68 -6.69 -7.85
C SER A 139 2.41 -8.16 -7.55
N PHE A 140 1.48 -8.76 -8.27
CA PHE A 140 1.17 -10.18 -8.12
C PHE A 140 2.35 -11.10 -8.44
N SER A 141 3.24 -10.67 -9.34
CA SER A 141 4.44 -11.42 -9.68
C SER A 141 5.43 -11.51 -8.53
N ASP A 142 5.50 -10.47 -7.70
CA ASP A 142 6.47 -10.37 -6.61
C ASP A 142 5.87 -10.94 -5.31
N TYR A 143 4.66 -10.51 -4.96
CA TYR A 143 3.95 -10.94 -3.75
C TYR A 143 2.48 -11.30 -4.07
N PRO A 144 2.20 -12.53 -4.58
CA PRO A 144 0.86 -12.94 -4.99
C PRO A 144 -0.27 -12.71 -3.95
N PRO A 145 -0.06 -12.95 -2.63
CA PRO A 145 -1.09 -12.70 -1.62
C PRO A 145 -1.50 -11.23 -1.47
N LEU A 146 -0.65 -10.28 -1.88
CA LEU A 146 -0.87 -8.83 -1.82
C LEU A 146 -1.22 -8.23 -3.19
N GLY A 147 -1.17 -9.04 -4.26
CA GLY A 147 -1.39 -8.59 -5.64
C GLY A 147 -2.71 -9.06 -6.26
N HIS A 148 -3.53 -9.84 -5.55
CA HIS A 148 -4.88 -10.19 -6.01
C HIS A 148 -5.94 -9.46 -5.19
N PHE A 149 -7.02 -9.04 -5.83
CA PHE A 149 -8.10 -8.32 -5.15
C PHE A 149 -9.46 -8.64 -5.74
N ALA A 150 -10.49 -8.48 -4.92
CA ALA A 150 -11.88 -8.50 -5.32
C ALA A 150 -12.43 -7.07 -5.30
N VAL A 151 -13.19 -6.72 -6.32
CA VAL A 151 -13.91 -5.45 -6.40
C VAL A 151 -15.34 -5.70 -5.97
N ARG A 152 -15.77 -5.00 -4.91
CA ARG A 152 -17.13 -5.08 -4.38
C ARG A 152 -17.90 -3.79 -4.60
N ASP A 153 -19.16 -3.96 -4.95
CA ASP A 153 -20.16 -2.90 -4.99
C ASP A 153 -21.50 -3.43 -4.49
N MET A 154 -22.18 -2.66 -3.65
CA MET A 154 -23.44 -3.06 -3.01
C MET A 154 -23.43 -4.50 -2.45
N ARG A 155 -22.31 -4.90 -1.82
CA ARG A 155 -22.05 -6.24 -1.25
C ARG A 155 -21.93 -7.39 -2.26
N GLN A 156 -21.91 -7.10 -3.56
CA GLN A 156 -21.67 -8.09 -4.61
C GLN A 156 -20.26 -7.94 -5.17
N THR A 157 -19.63 -9.06 -5.52
CA THR A 157 -18.34 -9.04 -6.23
C THR A 157 -18.60 -8.74 -7.70
N VAL A 158 -18.19 -7.57 -8.15
CA VAL A 158 -18.46 -7.08 -9.51
C VAL A 158 -17.27 -7.23 -10.45
N ALA A 159 -16.07 -7.38 -9.91
CA ALA A 159 -14.86 -7.69 -10.67
C ALA A 159 -13.84 -8.38 -9.78
N VAL A 160 -12.87 -9.04 -10.41
CA VAL A 160 -11.65 -9.54 -9.76
C VAL A 160 -10.45 -8.99 -10.51
N GLY A 161 -9.36 -8.79 -9.81
CA GLY A 161 -8.17 -8.20 -10.43
C GLY A 161 -6.87 -8.71 -9.89
N VAL A 162 -5.84 -8.51 -10.70
CA VAL A 162 -4.45 -8.87 -10.44
C VAL A 162 -3.59 -7.65 -10.74
N ILE A 163 -2.82 -7.21 -9.75
CA ILE A 163 -1.93 -6.06 -9.85
C ILE A 163 -0.71 -6.43 -10.68
N LYS A 164 -0.39 -5.59 -11.67
CA LYS A 164 0.75 -5.77 -12.58
C LYS A 164 1.93 -4.87 -12.22
N ALA A 165 1.65 -3.66 -11.76
CA ALA A 165 2.65 -2.71 -11.35
C ALA A 165 2.08 -1.77 -10.29
N VAL A 166 2.91 -1.34 -9.35
CA VAL A 166 2.54 -0.43 -8.27
C VAL A 166 3.47 0.77 -8.32
N ASP A 167 2.91 1.97 -8.25
CA ASP A 167 3.67 3.18 -7.98
C ASP A 167 3.77 3.36 -6.47
N LYS A 168 4.97 3.12 -5.92
CA LYS A 168 5.23 3.21 -4.49
C LYS A 168 5.58 4.66 -4.14
N ARG A 169 4.92 5.20 -3.13
CA ARG A 169 5.18 6.55 -2.62
C ARG A 169 6.62 6.62 -2.12
N GLN A 170 7.48 7.33 -2.85
CA GLN A 170 8.83 7.61 -2.35
C GLN A 170 8.73 8.37 -1.05
N LEU A 171 9.40 7.86 -0.02
CA LEU A 171 9.59 8.60 1.21
C LEU A 171 10.45 9.81 0.87
N GLU A 172 9.85 11.00 0.85
CA GLU A 172 10.64 12.22 0.98
C GLU A 172 11.37 12.08 2.32
N LEU A 173 12.70 11.87 2.26
CA LEU A 173 13.57 12.08 3.39
C LEU A 173 13.21 13.46 3.92
N ALA A 174 12.52 13.50 5.07
CA ALA A 174 12.09 14.74 5.68
C ALA A 174 13.31 15.64 5.71
N ARG A 175 13.33 16.68 4.86
CA ARG A 175 14.29 17.76 5.00
C ARG A 175 14.08 18.20 6.44
N SER A 176 15.09 17.98 7.28
CA SER A 176 15.08 18.39 8.68
C SER A 176 14.50 19.79 8.68
N PRO A 177 13.40 20.08 9.40
CA PRO A 177 12.84 21.42 9.40
C PRO A 177 13.98 22.35 9.76
N SER A 178 14.41 23.17 8.80
CA SER A 178 15.52 24.09 8.98
C SER A 178 15.23 24.85 10.26
N LEU A 179 16.15 24.76 11.23
CA LEU A 179 16.05 25.42 12.53
C LEU A 179 15.40 26.81 12.37
N PRO A 180 14.36 27.14 13.15
CA PRO A 180 13.67 28.41 13.01
C PRO A 180 14.68 29.57 13.01
N ARG A 181 14.52 30.52 12.08
CA ARG A 181 15.38 31.70 11.87
C ARG A 181 15.71 32.51 13.15
N LYS A 182 14.99 32.29 14.25
CA LYS A 182 15.16 32.96 15.55
C LYS A 182 16.32 32.46 16.42
N LEU A 183 17.11 31.47 15.99
CA LEU A 183 18.30 31.00 16.70
C LEU A 183 19.63 31.46 16.09
N ARG A 184 19.64 32.52 15.26
CA ARG A 184 20.89 33.17 14.80
C ARG A 184 21.43 34.25 15.74
N SER A 185 20.68 34.68 16.76
CA SER A 185 21.10 35.77 17.67
C SER A 185 21.70 35.30 19.01
N LEU A 186 21.97 34.00 19.18
CA LEU A 186 22.61 33.51 20.42
C LEU A 186 24.12 33.79 20.49
N ASN A 187 24.75 34.21 19.38
CA ASN A 187 26.13 34.70 19.39
C ASN A 187 26.28 36.13 19.92
N GLU A 188 25.19 36.85 20.18
CA GLU A 188 25.23 38.20 20.78
C GLU A 188 25.23 38.18 22.31
N TYR A 189 24.93 37.03 22.96
CA TYR A 189 24.66 36.99 24.40
C TYR A 189 25.70 36.25 25.26
N TYR A 190 26.68 35.56 24.67
CA TYR A 190 27.80 34.93 25.40
C TYR A 190 29.11 34.95 24.61
N PRO A 191 29.82 36.10 24.53
CA PRO A 191 31.12 36.18 23.88
C PRO A 191 32.22 35.36 24.58
N GLN A 192 31.99 34.91 25.82
CA GLN A 192 32.97 34.20 26.65
C GLN A 192 33.21 32.72 26.30
N TYR A 193 32.47 32.14 25.34
CA TYR A 193 32.62 30.74 24.91
C TYR A 193 33.16 30.59 23.48
N LEU A 194 33.61 31.66 22.84
CA LEU A 194 34.28 31.56 21.55
C LEU A 194 35.71 31.00 21.75
N PRO A 195 36.09 29.91 21.05
CA PRO A 195 37.47 29.43 21.09
C PRO A 195 38.41 30.48 20.48
N PRO A 196 39.63 30.68 21.04
CA PRO A 196 40.60 31.61 20.49
C PRO A 196 40.98 31.18 19.07
N GLN A 197 40.88 32.11 18.12
CA GLN A 197 41.29 31.84 16.74
C GLN A 197 42.82 31.82 16.65
N SER A 198 43.33 30.68 16.18
CA SER A 198 44.73 30.45 15.78
C SER A 198 45.00 30.94 14.37
#